data_AF-A0A945Z2A5-F1
#
_entry.id   AF-A0A945Z2A5-F1
#
_cell.length_a   1.000
_cell.length_b   1.000
_cell.length_c   1.000
_cell.angle_alpha   90.00
_cell.angle_beta   90.00
_cell.angle_gamma   90.00
#
_symmetry.space_group_name_H-M   'P 1'
#
loop_
_entity.id
_entity.type
_entity.pdbx_description
1 polymer ?
#
loop_
_entity_poly.entity_id
_entity_poly.type
_entity_poly.pdbx_seq_one_letter_code
_entity_poly.pdbx_strand_id
1 'polypeptide(L)'
;MNNKQLLDTYGYKFWRQMKPLHLDFFTMYERWRDPMMSPRLALKKAKLKCKRDLSEMGAIEDFHIRRFMKIYVETEKFKEWIR
;
A
#
# COMPACT_ATOMS: atom_id res chain seq x y z
N MET A 1 6.10 -29.40 -8.11
CA MET A 1 6.40 -28.45 -7.01
C MET A 1 5.73 -27.12 -7.35
N ASN A 2 4.91 -26.59 -6.44
CA ASN A 2 3.99 -25.48 -6.69
C ASN A 2 4.74 -24.15 -6.91
N ASN A 3 4.54 -23.52 -8.08
CA ASN A 3 5.02 -22.17 -8.45
C ASN A 3 4.54 -21.02 -7.52
N LYS A 4 3.88 -21.32 -6.39
CA LYS A 4 3.46 -20.32 -5.40
C LYS A 4 4.61 -19.80 -4.53
N GLN A 5 5.76 -20.48 -4.50
CA GLN A 5 6.91 -20.08 -3.66
C GLN A 5 7.79 -18.97 -4.26
N LEU A 6 7.66 -18.65 -5.54
CA LEU A 6 8.51 -17.66 -6.23
C LEU A 6 7.86 -16.28 -6.43
N LEU A 7 6.64 -16.07 -5.92
CA LEU A 7 5.90 -14.82 -6.08
C LEU A 7 5.72 -14.02 -4.77
N ASP A 8 6.51 -14.33 -3.74
CA ASP A 8 6.76 -13.41 -2.62
C ASP A 8 7.71 -12.27 -3.08
N THR A 9 7.33 -11.69 -4.22
CA THR A 9 8.10 -10.80 -5.09
C THR A 9 8.07 -9.41 -4.52
N TYR A 10 9.01 -9.09 -3.63
CA TYR A 10 9.27 -7.74 -3.11
C TYR A 10 8.08 -7.09 -2.38
N GLY A 11 6.98 -6.78 -3.07
CA GLY A 11 5.78 -6.09 -2.60
C GLY A 11 5.16 -6.66 -1.32
N TYR A 12 5.03 -7.97 -1.13
CA TYR A 12 4.37 -8.52 0.06
C TYR A 12 5.23 -8.43 1.34
N LYS A 13 6.48 -8.90 1.29
CA LYS A 13 7.45 -8.74 2.39
C LYS A 13 7.74 -7.26 2.70
N PHE A 14 7.88 -6.44 1.66
CA PHE A 14 8.13 -5.01 1.77
C PHE A 14 6.95 -4.22 2.32
N TRP A 15 5.72 -4.54 1.87
CA TRP A 15 4.50 -3.95 2.42
C TRP A 15 4.42 -4.15 3.93
N ARG A 16 4.66 -5.36 4.44
CA ARG A 16 4.64 -5.62 5.90
C ARG A 16 5.69 -4.82 6.69
N GLN A 17 6.84 -4.54 6.08
CA GLN A 17 7.93 -3.79 6.71
C GLN A 17 7.66 -2.27 6.73
N MET A 18 6.93 -1.75 5.73
CA MET A 18 6.70 -0.31 5.55
C MET A 18 5.33 0.16 6.09
N LYS A 19 4.98 -0.23 7.33
CA LYS A 19 3.76 0.24 8.02
C LYS A 19 3.53 1.77 7.97
N PRO A 20 4.56 2.63 8.05
CA PRO A 20 4.38 4.07 7.97
C PRO A 20 3.78 4.55 6.64
N LEU A 21 4.09 3.85 5.53
CA LEU A 21 3.61 4.21 4.19
C LEU A 21 2.18 3.76 3.90
N HIS A 22 1.63 2.85 4.71
CA HIS A 22 0.27 2.33 4.49
C HIS A 22 -0.76 3.44 4.59
N LEU A 23 -0.55 4.36 5.52
CA LEU A 23 -1.49 5.45 5.78
C LEU A 23 -1.55 6.41 4.60
N ASP A 24 -0.40 6.77 4.03
CA ASP A 24 -0.31 7.65 2.88
C ASP A 24 -0.94 7.00 1.65
N PHE A 25 -0.60 5.73 1.38
CA PHE A 25 -1.20 4.98 0.29
C PHE A 25 -2.73 4.94 0.41
N PHE A 26 -3.27 4.47 1.54
CA PHE A 26 -4.71 4.31 1.67
C PHE A 26 -5.44 5.66 1.70
N THR A 27 -4.81 6.72 2.23
CA THR A 27 -5.41 8.06 2.19
C THR A 27 -5.54 8.56 0.76
N MET A 28 -4.51 8.36 -0.07
CA MET A 28 -4.57 8.68 -1.49
C MET A 28 -5.55 7.78 -2.25
N TYR A 29 -5.55 6.47 -1.96
CA TYR A 29 -6.41 5.49 -2.62
C TYR A 29 -7.90 5.76 -2.36
N GLU A 30 -8.29 6.09 -1.13
CA GLU A 30 -9.67 6.44 -0.80
C GLU A 30 -10.14 7.68 -1.57
N ARG A 31 -9.28 8.69 -1.71
CA ARG A 31 -9.58 9.91 -2.49
C ARG A 31 -9.54 9.68 -3.99
N TRP A 32 -8.74 8.74 -4.48
CA TRP A 32 -8.77 8.35 -5.89
C TRP A 32 -10.08 7.63 -6.23
N ARG A 33 -10.53 6.73 -5.35
CA ARG A 33 -11.81 6.01 -5.50
C ARG A 33 -13.03 6.93 -5.44
N ASP A 34 -12.96 7.94 -4.59
CA ASP A 34 -14.01 8.94 -4.42
C ASP A 34 -13.34 10.32 -4.32
N PRO A 35 -13.21 11.03 -5.46
CA PRO A 35 -12.58 12.35 -5.51
C PRO A 35 -13.28 13.41 -4.65
N MET A 36 -14.57 13.22 -4.34
CA MET A 36 -15.35 14.11 -3.48
C MET A 36 -15.14 13.82 -1.99
N MET A 37 -14.42 12.74 -1.64
CA MET A 37 -14.17 12.38 -0.25
C MET A 37 -13.28 13.43 0.44
N SER A 38 -13.77 13.92 1.58
CA SER A 38 -13.00 14.85 2.40
C SER A 38 -11.71 14.20 2.93
N PRO A 39 -10.61 14.97 3.08
CA PRO A 39 -9.35 14.45 3.61
C PRO A 39 -9.49 13.77 4.98
N ARG A 40 -10.37 14.30 5.84
CA ARG A 40 -10.63 13.75 7.18
C ARG A 40 -11.29 12.37 7.11
N LEU A 41 -12.25 12.19 6.21
CA LEU A 41 -12.93 10.90 6.02
C LEU A 41 -12.00 9.87 5.37
N ALA A 42 -11.20 10.30 4.38
CA ALA A 42 -10.18 9.46 3.76
C ALA A 42 -9.16 8.94 4.78
N LEU A 43 -8.65 9.81 5.64
CA LEU A 43 -7.73 9.43 6.72
C LEU A 43 -8.36 8.42 7.70
N LYS A 44 -9.63 8.63 8.08
CA LYS A 44 -10.34 7.71 8.97
C LYS A 44 -10.48 6.32 8.35
N LYS A 45 -10.85 6.24 7.07
CA LYS A 45 -10.94 4.97 6.33
C LYS A 45 -9.57 4.32 6.14
N ALA A 46 -8.55 5.11 5.81
CA ALA A 46 -7.18 4.63 5.67
C ALA A 46 -6.66 3.95 6.94
N LYS A 47 -6.86 4.56 8.11
CA LYS A 47 -6.47 3.97 9.41
C LYS A 47 -7.10 2.60 9.69
N LEU A 48 -8.31 2.35 9.20
CA LEU A 48 -8.96 1.04 9.33
C LEU A 48 -8.31 0.00 8.41
N LYS A 49 -7.82 0.42 7.24
CA LYS A 49 -7.17 -0.44 6.24
C LYS A 49 -5.70 -0.72 6.54
N CYS A 50 -4.97 0.21 7.16
CA CYS A 50 -3.57 0.00 7.58
C CYS A 50 -3.38 -1.15 8.58
N LYS A 51 -4.46 -1.68 9.16
CA LYS A 51 -4.42 -2.83 10.08
C LYS A 51 -4.49 -4.19 9.36
N ARG A 52 -4.78 -4.19 8.06
CA ARG A 52 -5.02 -5.40 7.27
C ARG A 52 -3.75 -5.83 6.54
N ASP A 53 -3.59 -7.14 6.41
CA ASP A 53 -2.49 -7.71 5.62
C ASP A 53 -2.79 -7.59 4.11
N LEU A 54 -1.76 -7.61 3.25
CA LEU A 54 -1.96 -7.55 1.79
C LEU A 54 -2.77 -8.75 1.28
N SER A 55 -2.69 -9.90 1.95
CA SER A 55 -3.50 -11.09 1.65
C SER A 55 -5.00 -10.90 1.93
N GLU A 56 -5.36 -9.87 2.70
CA GLU A 56 -6.73 -9.51 3.06
C GLU A 56 -7.31 -8.41 2.15
N MET A 57 -6.53 -7.94 1.17
CA MET A 57 -6.93 -6.90 0.23
C MET A 57 -7.65 -7.49 -0.98
N GLY A 58 -8.61 -6.74 -1.53
CA GLY A 58 -9.23 -7.10 -2.81
C GLY A 58 -8.23 -7.01 -3.97
N ALA A 59 -8.48 -7.72 -5.09
CA ALA A 59 -7.57 -7.75 -6.23
C ALA A 59 -7.19 -6.36 -6.80
N ILE A 60 -8.15 -5.42 -6.81
CA ILE A 60 -7.91 -4.04 -7.23
C ILE A 60 -6.96 -3.34 -6.26
N GLU A 61 -7.18 -3.50 -4.96
CA GLU A 61 -6.35 -2.90 -3.92
C GLU A 61 -4.92 -3.46 -3.98
N ASP A 62 -4.76 -4.78 -4.11
CA ASP A 62 -3.45 -5.41 -4.29
C ASP A 62 -2.71 -4.86 -5.51
N PHE A 63 -3.39 -4.73 -6.66
CA PHE A 63 -2.80 -4.12 -7.86
C PHE A 63 -2.29 -2.69 -7.61
N HIS A 64 -3.11 -1.85 -6.97
CA HIS A 64 -2.72 -0.46 -6.68
C HIS A 64 -1.61 -0.36 -5.64
N ILE A 65 -1.60 -1.22 -4.62
CA ILE A 65 -0.52 -1.31 -3.64
C ILE A 65 0.78 -1.69 -4.34
N ARG A 66 0.79 -2.74 -5.17
CA ARG A 66 1.98 -3.16 -5.93
C ARG A 66 2.51 -2.05 -6.84
N ARG A 67 1.61 -1.33 -7.53
CA ARG A 67 1.98 -0.20 -8.38
C ARG A 67 2.54 0.97 -7.56
N PHE A 68 1.93 1.29 -6.42
CA PHE A 68 2.43 2.31 -5.51
C PHE A 68 3.82 1.95 -5.00
N MET A 69 4.04 0.72 -4.50
CA MET A 69 5.36 0.30 -4.01
C MET A 69 6.42 0.39 -5.11
N LYS A 70 6.10 -0.01 -6.34
CA LYS A 70 7.04 0.10 -7.47
C LYS A 70 7.50 1.54 -7.70
N ILE A 71 6.56 2.49 -7.77
CA ILE A 71 6.87 3.91 -7.99
C ILE A 71 7.53 4.53 -6.76
N TYR A 72 7.05 4.20 -5.56
CA TYR A 72 7.54 4.79 -4.31
C TYR A 72 9.00 4.43 -4.05
N VAL A 73 9.42 3.19 -4.36
CA VAL A 73 10.81 2.74 -4.26
C VAL A 73 11.77 3.57 -5.11
N GLU A 74 11.28 4.17 -6.20
CA GLU A 74 12.08 5.00 -7.11
C GLU A 74 12.21 6.45 -6.60
N THR A 75 11.55 6.83 -5.51
CA THR A 75 11.57 8.20 -4.96
C THR A 75 12.67 8.42 -3.92
N GLU A 76 13.20 9.65 -3.83
CA GLU A 76 14.19 10.03 -2.80
C GLU A 76 13.64 9.88 -1.36
N LYS A 77 12.34 10.14 -1.17
CA LYS A 77 11.65 9.91 0.11
C LYS A 77 11.74 8.47 0.60
N PHE A 78 11.76 7.50 -0.32
CA PHE A 78 11.95 6.12 0.05
C PHE A 78 13.38 5.84 0.54
N LYS A 79 14.39 6.39 -0.14
CA LYS A 79 15.81 6.24 0.21
C LYS A 79 16.15 6.85 1.57
N GLU A 80 15.48 7.92 1.96
CA GLU A 80 15.61 8.54 3.30
C GLU A 80 15.05 7.66 4.42
N TRP A 81 13.99 6.89 4.16
CA TRP A 81 13.30 6.07 5.17
C TRP A 81 13.94 4.71 5.43
N ILE A 82 14.75 4.19 4.49
CA ILE A 82 15.45 2.90 4.64
C ILE A 82 16.87 3.03 5.18
N ARG A 83 17.35 4.26 5.38
CA ARG A 83 18.61 4.55 6.09
C ARG A 83 18.41 4.46 7.59
#